data_AF-A0A7W9HCE5-F1
#
_entry.id   AF-A0A7W9HCE5-F1
#
_cell.length_a   1.000
_cell.length_b   1.000
_cell.length_c   1.000
_cell.angle_alpha   90.00
_cell.angle_beta   90.00
_cell.angle_gamma   90.00
#
_symmetry.space_group_name_H-M   'P 1'
#
loop_
_entity.id
_entity.type
_entity.pdbx_description
1 polymer ?
#
loop_
_entity_poly.entity_id
_entity_poly.type
_entity_poly.pdbx_seq_one_letter_code
_entity_poly.pdbx_strand_id
1 'polypeptide(L)'
;MNPRIDLAELEPAAYRAMLGLEQYLSASPLPAPLRELVKLRASQLNGCAFCVSLHSHQAKNGGEADERLFSLVTWRESPFFTQAERAALALTEAATRLDAEGVPDEVWNEAAAHYDDRQLAALVMTVATVNAWNRIGVSTRLEPSRGQGGRPLNDLPVDASSAVGDARARLPVGPHRAARYGETVGLRRAVVDTERPHLPEQAGQRGVGGRDAERPADLRGSRAARRMPGLPASTVTYSTASPTTATDRSPRTSGPPATPC
;
A
#
# COMPACT_ATOMS: atom_id res chain seq x y z
N MET A 1 -25.40 0.17 4.72
CA MET A 1 -24.79 1.44 5.20
C MET A 1 -24.82 2.38 4.00
N ASN A 2 -25.52 3.51 4.07
CA ASN A 2 -25.70 4.31 2.85
C ASN A 2 -24.41 5.05 2.47
N PRO A 3 -24.06 5.13 1.17
CA PRO A 3 -22.95 5.96 0.72
C PRO A 3 -23.22 7.42 1.11
N ARG A 4 -22.17 8.15 1.50
CA ARG A 4 -22.25 9.55 1.93
C ARG A 4 -22.41 10.50 0.75
N ILE A 5 -21.62 10.28 -0.30
CA ILE A 5 -21.62 11.05 -1.55
C ILE A 5 -21.24 10.12 -2.70
N ASP A 6 -21.64 10.48 -3.92
CA ASP A 6 -21.11 9.88 -5.14
C ASP A 6 -19.97 10.75 -5.70
N LEU A 7 -18.74 10.26 -5.56
CA LEU A 7 -17.55 10.98 -6.03
C LEU A 7 -17.43 10.94 -7.57
N ALA A 8 -17.96 9.90 -8.22
CA ALA A 8 -17.90 9.79 -9.67
C ALA A 8 -18.83 10.80 -10.36
N GLU A 9 -20.01 11.04 -9.78
CA GLU A 9 -20.95 12.07 -10.25
C GLU A 9 -20.46 13.49 -9.94
N LEU A 10 -19.98 13.73 -8.71
CA LEU A 10 -19.61 15.07 -8.25
C LEU A 10 -18.25 15.54 -8.79
N GLU A 11 -17.28 14.63 -8.98
CA GLU A 11 -15.91 14.94 -9.39
C GLU A 11 -15.44 14.02 -10.55
N PRO A 12 -16.12 14.05 -11.72
CA PRO A 12 -15.91 13.06 -12.78
C PRO A 12 -14.51 13.14 -13.41
N ALA A 13 -13.88 14.33 -13.46
CA ALA A 13 -12.53 14.49 -13.98
C ALA A 13 -11.48 13.86 -13.06
N ALA A 14 -11.61 14.05 -11.74
CA ALA A 14 -10.72 13.46 -10.75
C ALA A 14 -10.90 11.93 -10.69
N TYR A 15 -12.15 11.45 -10.72
CA TYR A 15 -12.43 10.02 -10.75
C TYR A 15 -11.86 9.36 -12.02
N ARG A 16 -11.95 10.01 -13.18
CA ARG A 16 -11.31 9.53 -14.41
C ARG A 16 -9.79 9.49 -14.32
N ALA A 17 -9.16 10.47 -13.66
CA ALA A 17 -7.71 10.44 -13.43
C ALA A 17 -7.29 9.24 -12.56
N MET A 18 -8.09 8.90 -11.55
CA MET A 18 -7.88 7.69 -10.74
C MET A 18 -8.00 6.40 -11.57
N LEU A 19 -8.97 6.31 -12.47
CA LEU A 19 -9.06 5.18 -13.41
C LEU A 19 -7.87 5.13 -14.39
N GLY A 20 -7.31 6.28 -14.75
CA GLY A 20 -6.06 6.36 -15.53
C GLY A 20 -4.88 5.70 -14.83
N LEU A 21 -4.78 5.80 -13.50
CA LEU A 21 -3.77 5.08 -12.73
C LEU A 21 -3.98 3.56 -12.79
N GLU A 22 -5.23 3.10 -12.70
CA GLU A 22 -5.55 1.66 -12.86
C GLU A 22 -5.21 1.17 -14.28
N GLN A 23 -5.49 1.97 -15.31
CA GLN A 23 -5.12 1.64 -16.68
C GLN A 23 -3.61 1.55 -16.85
N TYR A 24 -2.84 2.48 -16.27
CA TYR A 24 -1.39 2.39 -16.23
C TYR A 24 -0.93 1.09 -15.56
N LEU A 25 -1.50 0.75 -14.40
CA LEU A 25 -1.16 -0.47 -13.67
C LEU A 25 -1.54 -1.76 -14.41
N SER A 26 -2.50 -1.72 -15.33
CA SER A 26 -2.85 -2.89 -16.16
C SER A 26 -1.69 -3.33 -17.07
N ALA A 27 -0.82 -2.40 -17.46
CA ALA A 27 0.40 -2.62 -18.24
C ALA A 27 1.67 -2.70 -17.37
N SER A 28 1.51 -2.89 -16.05
CA SER A 28 2.62 -2.96 -15.10
C SER A 28 3.57 -4.13 -15.39
N PRO A 29 4.89 -3.99 -15.14
CA PRO A 29 5.83 -5.11 -15.19
C PRO A 29 5.64 -6.13 -14.05
N LEU A 30 4.79 -5.83 -13.07
CA LEU A 30 4.49 -6.75 -11.98
C LEU A 30 3.44 -7.80 -12.40
N PRO A 31 3.61 -9.07 -12.00
CA PRO A 31 2.60 -10.11 -12.20
C PRO A 31 1.24 -9.68 -11.66
N ALA A 32 0.18 -9.94 -12.42
CA ALA A 32 -1.19 -9.61 -12.00
C ALA A 32 -1.58 -10.22 -10.62
N PRO A 33 -1.23 -11.49 -10.30
CA PRO A 33 -1.52 -12.05 -8.98
C PRO A 33 -0.89 -11.26 -7.83
N LEU A 34 0.39 -10.87 -7.99
CA LEU A 34 1.10 -10.06 -6.99
C LEU A 34 0.41 -8.69 -6.78
N ARG A 35 0.00 -8.03 -7.87
CA ARG A 35 -0.69 -6.74 -7.78
C ARG A 35 -1.98 -6.85 -6.97
N GLU A 36 -2.77 -7.91 -7.17
CA GLU A 36 -4.00 -8.10 -6.40
C GLU A 36 -3.76 -8.42 -4.93
N LEU A 37 -2.70 -9.19 -4.59
CA LEU A 37 -2.33 -9.43 -3.19
C LEU A 37 -1.90 -8.14 -2.48
N VAL A 38 -1.10 -7.30 -3.14
CA VAL A 38 -0.68 -5.98 -2.63
C VAL A 38 -1.90 -5.09 -2.40
N LYS A 39 -2.79 -5.00 -3.39
CA LYS A 39 -4.01 -4.19 -3.31
C LYS A 39 -4.95 -4.68 -2.20
N LEU A 40 -5.13 -5.99 -2.09
CA LEU A 40 -5.93 -6.61 -1.03
C LEU A 40 -5.33 -6.34 0.35
N ARG A 41 -4.01 -6.51 0.52
CA ARG A 41 -3.35 -6.33 1.82
C ARG A 41 -3.42 -4.88 2.31
N ALA A 42 -3.15 -3.91 1.44
CA ALA A 42 -3.30 -2.50 1.78
C ALA A 42 -4.75 -2.16 2.16
N SER A 43 -5.73 -2.72 1.44
CA SER A 43 -7.15 -2.53 1.72
C SER A 43 -7.59 -3.11 3.07
N GLN A 44 -7.03 -4.26 3.47
CA GLN A 44 -7.26 -4.85 4.79
C GLN A 44 -6.72 -3.95 5.91
N LEU A 45 -5.51 -3.40 5.74
CA LEU A 45 -4.92 -2.47 6.72
C LEU A 45 -5.73 -1.18 6.87
N ASN A 46 -6.22 -0.64 5.75
CA ASN A 46 -7.01 0.60 5.73
C ASN A 46 -8.49 0.41 6.09
N GLY A 47 -8.97 -0.84 6.27
CA GLY A 47 -10.37 -1.12 6.58
C GLY A 47 -11.36 -0.78 5.45
N CYS A 48 -10.92 -0.77 4.19
CA CYS A 48 -11.82 -0.52 3.05
C CYS A 48 -12.58 -1.80 2.67
N ALA A 49 -13.76 -2.03 3.24
CA ALA A 49 -14.56 -3.23 2.96
C ALA A 49 -14.87 -3.42 1.46
N PHE A 50 -15.23 -2.33 0.76
CA PHE A 50 -15.45 -2.34 -0.69
C PHE A 50 -14.21 -2.84 -1.44
N CYS A 51 -13.04 -2.27 -1.15
CA CYS A 51 -11.79 -2.60 -1.81
C CYS A 51 -11.34 -4.03 -1.48
N VAL A 52 -11.53 -4.49 -0.23
CA VAL A 52 -11.28 -5.87 0.17
C VAL A 52 -12.14 -6.83 -0.66
N SER A 53 -13.44 -6.57 -0.79
CA SER A 53 -14.32 -7.41 -1.61
C SER A 53 -13.88 -7.42 -3.07
N LEU A 54 -13.62 -6.25 -3.65
CA LEU A 54 -13.18 -6.11 -5.03
C LEU A 54 -11.91 -6.91 -5.32
N HIS A 55 -10.84 -6.68 -4.56
CA HIS A 55 -9.54 -7.32 -4.81
C HIS A 55 -9.52 -8.80 -4.46
N SER A 56 -10.28 -9.24 -3.45
CA SER A 56 -10.48 -10.68 -3.20
C SER A 56 -11.12 -11.38 -4.40
N HIS A 57 -12.14 -10.77 -5.01
CA HIS A 57 -12.77 -11.35 -6.18
C HIS A 57 -11.88 -11.26 -7.43
N GLN A 58 -11.15 -10.16 -7.65
CA GLN A 58 -10.21 -10.05 -8.75
C GLN A 58 -9.08 -11.07 -8.65
N ALA A 59 -8.51 -11.26 -7.46
CA ALA A 59 -7.51 -12.30 -7.20
C ALA A 59 -8.07 -13.70 -7.47
N LYS A 60 -9.27 -14.01 -6.94
CA LYS A 60 -9.94 -15.30 -7.15
C LYS A 60 -10.24 -15.56 -8.64
N ASN A 61 -10.73 -14.56 -9.36
CA ASN A 61 -10.96 -14.63 -10.82
C ASN A 61 -9.64 -14.82 -11.59
N GLY A 62 -8.53 -14.31 -11.04
CA GLY A 62 -7.16 -14.52 -11.55
C GLY A 62 -6.55 -15.87 -11.18
N GLY A 63 -7.27 -16.76 -10.50
CA GLY A 63 -6.81 -18.10 -10.13
C GLY A 63 -6.06 -18.17 -8.80
N GLU A 64 -6.13 -17.14 -7.95
CA GLU A 64 -5.53 -17.16 -6.62
C GLU A 64 -6.26 -18.18 -5.71
N ALA A 65 -5.49 -18.92 -4.90
CA ALA A 65 -6.02 -19.98 -4.05
C ALA A 65 -6.71 -19.41 -2.80
N ASP A 66 -7.78 -20.07 -2.36
CA ASP A 66 -8.55 -19.64 -1.17
C ASP A 66 -7.66 -19.63 0.09
N GLU A 67 -6.77 -20.62 0.24
CA GLU A 67 -5.82 -20.70 1.36
C GLU A 67 -4.89 -19.48 1.41
N ARG A 68 -4.44 -18.99 0.25
CA ARG A 68 -3.59 -17.80 0.14
C ARG A 68 -4.38 -16.54 0.46
N LEU A 69 -5.60 -16.40 -0.05
CA LEU A 69 -6.47 -15.26 0.25
C LEU A 69 -6.80 -15.17 1.75
N PHE A 70 -7.14 -16.29 2.38
CA PHE A 70 -7.44 -16.33 3.82
C PHE A 70 -6.20 -16.09 4.68
N SER A 71 -5.03 -16.57 4.25
CA SER A 71 -3.78 -16.42 4.99
C SER A 71 -3.09 -15.06 4.77
N LEU A 72 -3.55 -14.23 3.84
CA LEU A 72 -2.90 -12.97 3.50
C LEU A 72 -2.81 -12.00 4.69
N VAL A 73 -3.82 -11.98 5.56
CA VAL A 73 -3.79 -11.13 6.78
C VAL A 73 -2.68 -11.52 7.75
N THR A 74 -2.24 -12.77 7.70
CA THR A 74 -1.23 -13.39 8.57
C THR A 74 -0.04 -13.91 7.76
N TRP A 75 0.25 -13.29 6.61
CA TRP A 75 1.23 -13.77 5.63
C TRP A 75 2.61 -14.07 6.21
N ARG A 76 3.04 -13.34 7.25
CA ARG A 76 4.34 -13.56 7.92
C ARG A 76 4.46 -14.96 8.52
N GLU A 77 3.37 -15.49 9.05
CA GLU A 77 3.31 -16.82 9.68
C GLU A 77 2.83 -17.91 8.70
N SER A 78 2.59 -17.54 7.45
CA SER A 78 2.07 -18.46 6.42
C SER A 78 3.20 -18.96 5.51
N PRO A 79 3.22 -20.27 5.17
CA PRO A 79 4.20 -20.83 4.25
C PRO A 79 3.82 -20.63 2.78
N PHE A 80 2.68 -20.01 2.47
CA PHE A 80 2.14 -19.99 1.10
C PHE A 80 2.77 -18.93 0.19
N PHE A 81 3.55 -17.99 0.72
CA PHE A 81 4.09 -16.85 -0.02
C PHE A 81 5.59 -16.99 -0.26
N THR A 82 6.03 -16.72 -1.48
CA THR A 82 7.44 -16.71 -1.87
C THR A 82 8.21 -15.57 -1.20
N GLN A 83 9.54 -15.63 -1.18
CA GLN A 83 10.36 -14.55 -0.58
C GLN A 83 10.15 -13.21 -1.28
N ALA A 84 10.02 -13.20 -2.62
CA ALA A 84 9.69 -11.99 -3.36
C ALA A 84 8.32 -11.41 -2.96
N GLU A 85 7.28 -12.24 -2.90
CA GLU A 85 5.95 -11.82 -2.44
C GLU A 85 5.99 -11.28 -1.01
N ARG A 86 6.73 -11.94 -0.11
CA ARG A 86 6.90 -11.49 1.28
C ARG A 86 7.59 -10.14 1.37
N ALA A 87 8.62 -9.90 0.55
CA ALA A 87 9.28 -8.59 0.45
C ALA A 87 8.32 -7.50 -0.06
N ALA A 88 7.53 -7.81 -1.10
CA ALA A 88 6.52 -6.88 -1.61
C ALA A 88 5.41 -6.60 -0.59
N LEU A 89 4.95 -7.60 0.16
CA LEU A 89 3.97 -7.43 1.23
C LEU A 89 4.54 -6.61 2.40
N ALA A 90 5.80 -6.83 2.79
CA ALA A 90 6.47 -6.01 3.80
C ALA A 90 6.52 -4.53 3.38
N LEU A 91 6.95 -4.25 2.16
CA LEU A 91 6.97 -2.90 1.60
C LEU A 91 5.56 -2.30 1.53
N THR A 92 4.57 -3.10 1.13
CA THR A 92 3.16 -2.69 1.09
C THR A 92 2.65 -2.25 2.47
N GLU A 93 2.94 -3.02 3.52
CA GLU A 93 2.50 -2.66 4.87
C GLU A 93 3.19 -1.38 5.38
N ALA A 94 4.52 -1.27 5.20
CA ALA A 94 5.27 -0.09 5.61
C ALA A 94 4.80 1.18 4.89
N ALA A 95 4.67 1.12 3.56
CA ALA A 95 4.23 2.25 2.74
C ALA A 95 2.72 2.56 2.87
N THR A 96 1.91 1.63 3.41
CA THR A 96 0.50 1.90 3.73
C THR A 96 0.37 2.62 5.07
N ARG A 97 1.13 2.20 6.08
CA ARG A 97 1.06 2.78 7.42
C ARG A 97 1.74 4.14 7.49
N LEU A 98 2.90 4.28 6.81
CA LEU A 98 3.75 5.48 6.87
C LEU A 98 3.90 5.96 8.32
N ASP A 99 4.43 5.08 9.17
CA ASP A 99 4.76 5.41 10.56
C ASP A 99 5.85 6.51 10.60
N ALA A 100 6.27 6.95 11.79
CA ALA A 100 7.15 8.11 11.95
C ALA A 100 8.47 8.05 11.14
N GLU A 101 9.00 6.86 10.91
CA GLU A 101 10.22 6.60 10.14
C GLU A 101 9.97 6.38 8.63
N GLY A 102 8.70 6.40 8.20
CA GLY A 102 8.31 6.13 6.81
C GLY A 102 8.48 4.66 6.43
N VAL A 103 9.19 4.41 5.33
CA VAL A 103 9.57 3.06 4.90
C VAL A 103 11.01 2.82 5.34
N PRO A 104 11.27 1.86 6.26
CA PRO A 104 12.63 1.56 6.70
C PRO A 104 13.52 1.07 5.55
N ASP A 105 14.79 1.48 5.55
CA ASP A 105 15.78 1.08 4.53
C ASP A 105 15.90 -0.44 4.40
N GLU A 106 15.80 -1.18 5.51
CA GLU A 106 15.83 -2.65 5.50
C GLU A 106 14.67 -3.28 4.70
N VAL A 107 13.47 -2.69 4.80
CA VAL A 107 12.28 -3.15 4.05
C VAL A 107 12.44 -2.82 2.58
N TRP A 108 12.96 -1.63 2.27
CA TRP A 108 13.26 -1.23 0.89
C TRP A 108 14.32 -2.14 0.26
N ASN A 109 15.45 -2.34 0.96
CA ASN A 109 16.57 -3.15 0.48
C ASN A 109 16.18 -4.61 0.28
N GLU A 110 15.35 -5.18 1.16
CA GLU A 110 14.81 -6.53 0.96
C GLU A 110 13.96 -6.59 -0.32
N ALA A 111 13.05 -5.64 -0.56
CA ALA A 111 12.30 -5.60 -1.82
C ALA A 111 13.23 -5.44 -3.04
N ALA A 112 14.26 -4.59 -2.94
CA ALA A 112 15.23 -4.37 -4.01
C ALA A 112 16.11 -5.58 -4.32
N ALA A 113 16.19 -6.57 -3.42
CA ALA A 113 16.85 -7.84 -3.70
C ALA A 113 16.04 -8.74 -4.66
N HIS A 114 14.72 -8.52 -4.80
CA HIS A 114 13.83 -9.37 -5.62
C HIS A 114 13.27 -8.67 -6.86
N TYR A 115 13.30 -7.34 -6.90
CA TYR A 115 12.66 -6.53 -7.94
C TYR A 115 13.64 -5.51 -8.53
N ASP A 116 13.64 -5.36 -9.85
CA ASP A 116 14.39 -4.28 -10.50
C ASP A 116 13.77 -2.90 -10.24
N ASP A 117 14.51 -1.83 -10.57
CA ASP A 117 14.06 -0.44 -10.34
C ASP A 117 12.67 -0.14 -10.95
N ARG A 118 12.39 -0.72 -12.12
CA ARG A 118 11.10 -0.51 -12.82
C ARG A 118 9.98 -1.25 -12.11
N GLN A 119 10.23 -2.45 -11.62
CA GLN A 119 9.29 -3.25 -10.83
C GLN A 119 9.04 -2.63 -9.44
N LEU A 120 10.08 -2.13 -8.77
CA LEU A 120 9.96 -1.37 -7.51
C LEU A 120 9.12 -0.12 -7.69
N ALA A 121 9.38 0.67 -8.73
CA ALA A 121 8.59 1.86 -9.04
C ALA A 121 7.12 1.49 -9.28
N ALA A 122 6.85 0.41 -10.02
CA ALA A 122 5.50 -0.09 -10.23
C ALA A 122 4.83 -0.60 -8.95
N LEU A 123 5.60 -1.18 -8.01
CA LEU A 123 5.12 -1.63 -6.71
C LEU A 123 4.70 -0.44 -5.86
N VAL A 124 5.54 0.60 -5.77
CA VAL A 124 5.21 1.86 -5.10
C VAL A 124 3.95 2.49 -5.69
N MET A 125 3.85 2.56 -7.03
CA MET A 125 2.65 3.09 -7.70
C MET A 125 1.40 2.24 -7.41
N THR A 126 1.53 0.92 -7.31
CA THR A 126 0.43 0.03 -6.94
C THR A 126 -0.06 0.32 -5.52
N VAL A 127 0.86 0.43 -4.55
CA VAL A 127 0.55 0.75 -3.15
C VAL A 127 -0.08 2.13 -3.01
N ALA A 128 0.46 3.15 -3.69
CA ALA A 128 -0.07 4.51 -3.66
C ALA A 128 -1.49 4.58 -4.25
N THR A 129 -1.72 3.93 -5.40
CA THR A 129 -3.01 3.93 -6.09
C THR A 129 -4.10 3.27 -5.24
N VAL A 130 -3.83 2.10 -4.65
CA VAL A 130 -4.82 1.44 -3.79
C VAL A 130 -5.07 2.21 -2.50
N ASN A 131 -4.04 2.86 -1.93
CA ASN A 131 -4.19 3.72 -0.77
C ASN A 131 -5.09 4.94 -1.06
N ALA A 132 -5.03 5.49 -2.27
CA ALA A 132 -5.94 6.53 -2.71
C ALA A 132 -7.38 6.01 -2.87
N TRP A 133 -7.57 4.83 -3.48
CA TRP A 133 -8.89 4.18 -3.55
C TRP A 133 -9.47 3.85 -2.17
N ASN A 134 -8.65 3.39 -1.23
CA ASN A 134 -9.10 3.13 0.13
C ASN A 134 -9.59 4.41 0.81
N ARG A 135 -8.88 5.54 0.63
CA ARG A 135 -9.31 6.85 1.15
C ARG A 135 -10.64 7.29 0.56
N ILE A 136 -10.85 7.08 -0.74
CA ILE A 136 -12.15 7.33 -1.39
C ILE A 136 -13.22 6.43 -0.76
N GLY A 137 -13.03 5.10 -0.80
CA GLY A 137 -14.04 4.13 -0.38
C GLY A 137 -14.46 4.26 1.08
N VAL A 138 -13.49 4.44 2.00
CA VAL A 138 -13.78 4.62 3.43
C VAL A 138 -14.45 5.96 3.70
N SER A 139 -13.96 7.04 3.10
CA SER A 139 -14.49 8.39 3.34
C SER A 139 -15.91 8.56 2.82
N THR A 140 -16.25 7.92 1.70
CA THR A 140 -17.59 7.99 1.10
C THR A 140 -18.51 6.85 1.53
N ARG A 141 -18.04 5.91 2.36
CA ARG A 141 -18.80 4.71 2.79
C ARG A 141 -19.28 3.86 1.62
N LEU A 142 -18.42 3.60 0.63
CA LEU A 142 -18.71 2.62 -0.41
C LEU A 142 -18.92 1.24 0.22
N GLU A 143 -20.00 0.57 -0.17
CA GLU A 143 -20.32 -0.77 0.30
C GLU A 143 -19.93 -1.82 -0.72
N PRO A 144 -19.45 -3.00 -0.27
CA PRO A 144 -19.38 -4.16 -1.14
C PRO A 144 -20.75 -4.45 -1.76
N SER A 145 -20.78 -4.60 -3.08
CA SER A 145 -21.97 -5.00 -3.81
C SER A 145 -22.37 -6.42 -3.45
N ARG A 146 -23.57 -6.60 -2.87
CA ARG A 146 -24.15 -7.93 -2.64
C ARG A 146 -24.41 -8.60 -3.99
N GLY A 147 -23.56 -9.56 -4.37
CA GLY A 147 -23.74 -10.38 -5.58
C GLY A 147 -23.01 -9.89 -6.84
N GLN A 148 -22.23 -8.81 -6.81
CA GLN A 148 -21.29 -8.51 -7.90
C GLN A 148 -19.89 -8.95 -7.51
N GLY A 149 -19.61 -10.24 -7.71
CA GLY A 149 -18.26 -10.78 -7.58
C GLY A 149 -17.37 -10.25 -8.71
N GLY A 150 -16.41 -9.39 -8.38
CA GLY A 150 -15.17 -9.27 -9.16
C GLY A 150 -15.23 -8.58 -10.52
N ARG A 151 -16.15 -7.65 -10.76
CA ARG A 151 -16.05 -6.78 -11.94
C ARG A 151 -14.82 -5.86 -11.82
N PRO A 152 -14.00 -5.70 -12.88
CA PRO A 152 -12.94 -4.70 -12.91
C PRO A 152 -13.48 -3.30 -12.58
N LEU A 153 -12.69 -2.46 -11.90
CA LEU A 153 -13.07 -1.06 -11.62
C LEU A 153 -13.44 -0.29 -12.90
N ASN A 154 -12.73 -0.60 -14.01
CA ASN A 154 -12.99 -0.01 -15.33
C ASN A 154 -14.32 -0.44 -15.94
N ASP A 155 -14.92 -1.53 -15.43
CA ASP A 155 -16.19 -2.07 -15.90
C ASP A 155 -17.34 -1.76 -14.93
N LEU A 156 -17.07 -1.08 -13.82
CA LEU A 156 -18.14 -0.57 -12.96
C LEU A 156 -18.84 0.58 -13.70
N PRO A 157 -20.18 0.59 -13.77
CA PRO A 157 -20.88 1.72 -14.34
C PRO A 157 -20.47 2.99 -13.59
N VAL A 158 -19.98 3.99 -14.34
CA VAL A 158 -19.74 5.36 -13.86
C VAL A 158 -21.02 6.06 -13.39
N ASP A 159 -22.17 5.42 -13.58
CA ASP A 159 -23.46 5.81 -13.05
C ASP A 159 -23.75 5.05 -11.75
N ALA A 160 -23.50 5.70 -10.60
CA ALA A 160 -23.78 5.14 -9.28
C ALA A 160 -25.27 4.99 -8.99
N SER A 161 -26.17 5.46 -9.87
CA SER A 161 -27.62 5.26 -9.69
C SER A 161 -28.02 3.79 -9.75
N SER A 162 -27.22 2.95 -10.42
CA SER A 162 -27.48 1.51 -10.55
C SER A 162 -26.97 0.67 -9.37
N ALA A 163 -26.03 1.21 -8.57
CA ALA A 163 -25.46 0.51 -7.41
C ALA A 163 -26.26 0.74 -6.12
N VAL A 164 -27.09 1.79 -6.08
CA VAL A 164 -28.01 2.07 -4.97
C VAL A 164 -29.34 1.36 -5.24
N GLY A 165 -29.40 0.07 -4.94
CA GLY A 165 -30.65 -0.67 -4.86
C GLY A 165 -31.61 0.00 -3.88
N ASP A 166 -32.71 0.52 -4.41
CA ASP A 166 -34.00 0.81 -3.77
C ASP A 166 -34.01 1.36 -2.33
N ALA A 167 -33.19 2.38 -2.07
CA ALA A 167 -33.24 3.17 -0.83
C ALA A 167 -33.78 4.60 -1.06
N ARG A 168 -34.61 4.80 -2.09
CA ARG A 168 -35.22 6.11 -2.41
C ARG A 168 -36.43 6.47 -1.56
N ALA A 169 -36.85 5.63 -0.63
CA ALA A 169 -37.89 5.98 0.32
C ALA A 169 -37.28 6.42 1.66
N ARG A 170 -37.36 7.74 1.94
CA ARG A 170 -37.18 8.43 3.23
C ARG A 170 -35.76 8.97 3.51
N LEU A 171 -35.47 10.15 2.99
CA LEU A 171 -34.65 11.13 3.73
C LEU A 171 -35.28 12.52 3.60
N PRO A 172 -35.59 13.23 4.71
CA PRO A 172 -35.90 14.65 4.66
C PRO A 172 -34.59 15.42 4.45
N VAL A 173 -34.47 16.10 3.32
CA VAL A 173 -33.37 17.02 3.04
C VAL A 173 -33.59 18.27 3.89
N GLY A 174 -32.79 18.44 4.95
CA GLY A 174 -32.73 19.68 5.72
C GLY A 174 -31.99 20.78 4.94
N PRO A 175 -32.28 22.08 5.19
CA PRO A 175 -31.73 23.16 4.39
C PRO A 175 -30.28 23.42 4.80
N HIS A 176 -29.30 22.95 4.01
CA HIS A 176 -27.93 23.41 4.17
C HIS A 176 -27.80 24.82 3.58
N ARG A 177 -27.64 25.77 4.51
CA ARG A 177 -27.31 27.17 4.29
C ARG A 177 -26.00 27.27 3.52
N ALA A 178 -26.04 27.75 2.28
CA ALA A 178 -24.87 28.07 1.49
C ALA A 178 -24.07 29.20 2.17
N ALA A 179 -22.94 28.86 2.79
CA ALA A 179 -21.95 29.85 3.18
C ALA A 179 -21.12 30.19 1.94
N ARG A 180 -21.29 31.42 1.43
CA ARG A 180 -20.41 32.01 0.42
C ARG A 180 -19.02 32.16 1.04
N TYR A 181 -18.03 31.45 0.51
CA TYR A 181 -16.63 31.78 0.76
C TYR A 181 -16.19 32.77 -0.33
N GLY A 182 -16.03 34.03 0.09
CA GLY A 182 -15.41 35.07 -0.70
C GLY A 182 -13.88 34.96 -0.67
N GLU A 183 -13.29 35.43 -1.76
CA GLU A 183 -11.90 35.81 -1.99
C GLU A 183 -10.99 35.98 -0.77
N THR A 184 -9.83 35.32 -0.79
CA THR A 184 -8.50 35.98 -0.92
C THR A 184 -7.37 34.97 -0.66
N VAL A 185 -6.77 34.42 -1.72
CA VAL A 185 -5.31 34.17 -1.77
C VAL A 185 -4.88 34.30 -3.23
N GLY A 186 -4.20 35.40 -3.55
CA GLY A 186 -3.60 35.61 -4.85
C GLY A 186 -2.42 34.66 -5.06
N LEU A 187 -2.55 33.74 -6.02
CA LEU A 187 -1.42 33.07 -6.64
C LEU A 187 -1.41 33.43 -8.12
N ARG A 188 -0.43 34.26 -8.48
CA ARG A 188 -0.18 34.68 -9.86
C ARG A 188 0.14 33.45 -10.70
N ARG A 189 -0.51 33.40 -11.86
CA ARG A 189 -0.32 32.44 -12.95
C ARG A 189 1.14 32.53 -13.45
N ALA A 190 1.95 31.52 -13.15
CA ALA A 190 3.23 31.34 -13.83
C ALA A 190 2.94 30.80 -15.24
N VAL A 191 2.98 31.69 -16.23
CA VAL A 191 3.10 31.33 -17.64
C VAL A 191 4.58 31.01 -17.87
N VAL A 192 4.85 29.82 -18.40
CA VAL A 192 6.20 29.42 -18.83
C VAL A 192 6.42 30.07 -20.20
N ASP A 193 7.14 31.19 -20.24
CA ASP A 193 7.70 31.73 -21.47
C ASP A 193 9.01 30.99 -21.78
N THR A 194 9.03 30.30 -22.91
CA THR A 194 10.25 29.75 -23.51
C THR A 194 10.93 30.81 -24.36
N GLU A 195 11.92 31.51 -23.81
CA GLU A 195 12.88 32.28 -24.60
C GLU A 195 14.28 31.64 -24.55
N ARG A 196 14.89 31.50 -25.73
CA ARG A 196 16.26 30.98 -25.97
C ARG A 196 17.31 31.89 -25.33
N PRO A 197 18.40 31.36 -24.74
CA PRO A 197 19.50 32.21 -24.30
C PRO A 197 20.42 32.58 -25.47
N HIS A 198 20.63 33.89 -25.65
CA HIS A 198 21.73 34.46 -26.43
C HIS A 198 23.05 34.32 -25.64
N LEU A 199 24.07 33.72 -26.26
CA LEU A 199 25.46 33.72 -25.78
C LEU A 199 26.11 35.08 -26.07
N PRO A 200 26.91 35.65 -25.14
CA PRO A 200 27.73 36.81 -25.46
C PRO A 200 29.09 36.40 -26.05
N GLU A 201 29.49 37.22 -27.01
CA GLU A 201 30.67 37.19 -27.86
C GLU A 201 31.97 37.43 -27.07
N GLN A 202 33.03 36.69 -27.41
CA GLN A 202 34.37 36.90 -26.86
C GLN A 202 35.09 38.05 -27.57
N ALA A 203 35.67 38.96 -26.79
CA ALA A 203 36.77 39.82 -27.22
C ALA A 203 37.87 39.80 -26.16
N GLY A 204 39.06 39.35 -26.55
CA GLY A 204 40.16 39.04 -25.66
C GLY A 204 40.97 40.23 -25.16
N GLN A 205 41.86 39.95 -24.20
CA GLN A 205 43.10 40.68 -23.98
C GLN A 205 44.11 39.80 -23.22
N ARG A 206 45.38 40.05 -23.54
CA ARG A 206 46.60 39.27 -23.27
C ARG A 206 47.16 39.51 -21.86
N GLY A 207 48.02 38.58 -21.38
CA GLY A 207 48.97 38.82 -20.27
C GLY A 207 49.31 37.54 -19.51
N VAL A 208 50.24 36.70 -19.98
CA VAL A 208 51.65 36.57 -19.53
C VAL A 208 51.83 36.09 -18.07
N GLY A 209 52.54 34.96 -17.92
CA GLY A 209 53.38 34.68 -16.74
C GLY A 209 53.10 33.35 -16.04
N GLY A 210 53.92 32.32 -16.32
CA GLY A 210 53.83 31.01 -15.68
C GLY A 210 54.48 30.91 -14.30
N ARG A 211 54.24 29.77 -13.65
CA ARG A 211 55.26 28.86 -13.05
C ARG A 211 54.57 27.76 -12.23
N ASP A 212 54.97 26.52 -12.55
CA ASP A 212 55.40 25.42 -11.69
C ASP A 212 54.77 25.15 -10.31
N ALA A 213 54.53 23.85 -10.10
CA ALA A 213 54.65 23.10 -8.82
C ALA A 213 53.64 23.47 -7.71
N GLU A 214 53.11 22.59 -6.87
CA GLU A 214 53.57 21.31 -6.36
C GLU A 214 52.41 20.67 -5.57
N ARG A 215 52.37 19.34 -5.52
CA ARG A 215 51.61 18.55 -4.54
C ARG A 215 52.61 18.11 -3.47
N PRO A 216 52.26 18.10 -2.17
CA PRO A 216 52.19 16.81 -1.44
C PRO A 216 51.11 16.82 -0.32
N ALA A 217 50.32 15.76 -0.12
CA ALA A 217 50.59 14.48 0.56
C ALA A 217 50.26 14.48 2.08
N ASP A 218 49.38 13.55 2.43
CA ASP A 218 49.37 12.63 3.57
C ASP A 218 49.48 13.18 5.02
N LEU A 219 48.43 12.95 5.82
CA LEU A 219 48.56 12.75 7.27
C LEU A 219 47.66 11.60 7.72
N ARG A 220 48.33 10.49 8.03
CA ARG A 220 47.85 9.37 8.85
C ARG A 220 47.69 9.81 10.31
N GLY A 221 46.71 9.19 10.97
CA GLY A 221 46.86 8.73 12.35
C GLY A 221 45.92 9.38 13.36
N SER A 222 44.99 8.60 13.90
CA SER A 222 45.05 8.17 15.30
C SER A 222 43.80 7.38 15.70
N ARG A 223 44.04 6.17 16.21
CA ARG A 223 43.08 5.34 16.94
C ARG A 223 42.77 5.98 18.29
N ALA A 224 41.51 5.96 18.71
CA ALA A 224 41.17 5.87 20.12
C ALA A 224 39.85 5.13 20.32
N ALA A 225 39.96 3.85 20.70
CA ALA A 225 38.90 3.10 21.34
C ALA A 225 38.58 3.72 22.70
N ARG A 226 37.29 3.90 23.02
CA ARG A 226 36.85 4.06 24.41
C ARG A 226 35.86 2.95 24.76
N ARG A 227 36.22 2.21 25.81
CA ARG A 227 35.44 1.18 26.49
C ARG A 227 34.24 1.79 27.22
N MET A 228 33.15 1.04 27.21
CA MET A 228 31.98 1.14 28.09
C MET A 228 32.34 0.81 29.56
N PRO A 229 31.57 1.32 30.54
CA PRO A 229 31.22 0.62 31.77
C PRO A 229 29.78 0.07 31.68
N GLY A 230 29.54 -1.09 32.32
CA GLY A 230 28.40 -1.97 32.06
C GLY A 230 27.17 -1.83 32.97
N LEU A 231 26.07 -2.39 32.44
CA LEU A 231 25.12 -3.39 33.01
C LEU A 231 24.34 -3.05 34.31
N PRO A 232 23.07 -3.52 34.46
CA PRO A 232 22.73 -4.93 34.30
C PRO A 232 21.51 -5.28 33.44
N ALA A 233 21.59 -6.52 32.94
CA ALA A 233 20.58 -7.26 32.23
C ALA A 233 19.41 -7.65 33.16
N SER A 234 18.18 -7.48 32.68
CA SER A 234 17.02 -8.14 33.27
C SER A 234 16.75 -9.44 32.52
N THR A 235 17.07 -10.53 33.20
CA THR A 235 16.77 -11.91 32.86
C THR A 235 15.26 -12.13 32.86
N VAL A 236 14.67 -12.47 31.71
CA VAL A 236 13.36 -13.13 31.67
C VAL A 236 13.63 -14.64 31.69
N THR A 237 13.40 -15.25 32.84
CA THR A 237 13.48 -16.70 33.02
C THR A 237 12.26 -17.38 32.41
N TYR A 238 12.49 -18.28 31.45
CA TYR A 238 11.50 -19.27 31.04
C TYR A 238 11.30 -20.28 32.18
N SER A 239 10.06 -20.44 32.64
CA SER A 239 9.68 -21.49 33.57
C SER A 239 9.51 -22.81 32.82
N THR A 240 10.46 -23.71 33.00
CA THR A 240 10.35 -25.12 32.58
C THR A 240 9.48 -25.88 33.58
N ALA A 241 8.38 -26.46 33.11
CA ALA A 241 7.67 -27.52 33.82
C ALA A 241 7.36 -28.68 32.86
N SER A 242 7.92 -29.85 33.17
CA SER A 242 7.55 -31.18 32.70
C SER A 242 8.20 -32.20 33.65
N PRO A 243 7.75 -33.47 33.75
CA PRO A 243 6.49 -34.07 33.29
C PRO A 243 5.77 -34.85 34.42
N THR A 244 4.48 -35.16 34.23
CA THR A 244 3.85 -36.31 34.90
C THR A 244 3.41 -37.31 33.86
N THR A 245 3.97 -38.51 34.00
CA THR A 245 3.75 -39.69 33.19
C THR A 245 2.43 -40.40 33.47
N ALA A 246 1.94 -41.04 32.41
CA ALA A 246 1.16 -42.29 32.36
C ALA A 246 -0.32 -42.26 32.77
N THR A 247 -1.22 -42.48 31.81
CA THR A 247 -1.57 -43.86 31.44
C THR A 247 -2.36 -43.93 30.14
N ASP A 248 -1.87 -44.83 29.30
CA ASP A 248 -2.46 -45.43 28.11
C ASP A 248 -3.76 -46.19 28.44
N ARG A 249 -4.82 -45.95 27.66
CA ARG A 249 -5.82 -46.96 27.26
C ARG A 249 -6.80 -46.42 26.22
N SER A 250 -6.67 -46.89 25.00
CA SER A 250 -7.77 -47.14 24.07
C SER A 250 -7.80 -48.65 23.76
N PRO A 251 -8.82 -49.23 23.09
CA PRO A 251 -10.21 -48.80 22.87
C PRO A 251 -11.22 -49.91 23.28
N ARG A 252 -12.51 -49.58 23.49
CA ARG A 252 -13.59 -50.55 23.28
C ARG A 252 -14.82 -49.92 22.63
N THR A 253 -15.17 -50.56 21.51
CA THR A 253 -16.39 -50.49 20.71
C THR A 253 -17.60 -51.08 21.44
N SER A 254 -18.76 -50.42 21.36
CA SER A 254 -20.14 -50.97 21.39
C SER A 254 -21.09 -49.81 21.69
N GLY A 255 -21.83 -49.25 20.73
CA GLY A 255 -23.14 -49.75 20.27
C GLY A 255 -24.28 -49.00 21.00
N PRO A 256 -25.23 -48.33 20.31
CA PRO A 256 -26.27 -47.54 20.98
C PRO A 256 -27.42 -48.43 21.51
N PRO A 257 -28.03 -48.12 22.68
CA PRO A 257 -29.28 -48.75 23.06
C PRO A 257 -30.47 -48.04 22.40
N ALA A 258 -31.37 -48.86 21.87
CA ALA A 258 -32.64 -48.50 21.28
C ALA A 258 -33.61 -47.86 22.28
N THR A 259 -34.40 -46.93 21.77
CA THR A 259 -35.65 -46.43 22.35
C THR A 259 -36.68 -47.56 22.45
N PRO A 260 -37.56 -47.52 23.46
CA PRO A 260 -38.96 -47.82 23.16
C PRO A 260 -39.98 -46.89 23.86
N CYS A 261 -41.07 -46.64 23.11
CA CYS A 261 -42.38 -46.08 23.46
C CYS A 261 -42.48 -44.59 23.82
#